data_AF-A0A357TM78-F1
#
_entry.id   AF-A0A357TM78-F1
#
_cell.length_a   1.000
_cell.length_b   1.000
_cell.length_c   1.000
_cell.angle_alpha   90.00
_cell.angle_beta   90.00
_cell.angle_gamma   90.00
#
_symmetry.space_group_name_H-M   'P 1'
#
loop_
_entity.id
_entity.type
_entity.pdbx_description
1 polymer ?
#
loop_
_entity_poly.entity_id
_entity_poly.type
_entity_poly.pdbx_seq_one_letter_code
_entity_poly.pdbx_strand_id
1 'polypeptide(L)'
;MKKRISALVLSSCLLAGCAGQGAAATGETAAPSQAVPTAAPQSLTVNGLLDTSAAVGALELYAQAQNVTLQNSFETETADLVILDAPPQDDGTWKNLAENELLAAAAQRAGLDTESTVTALPVGQSLYAYWADNRVLTELLQSDAALDDLRAATWEEWFDFVTAVTHWCAEPGAVQVTLNGNVYTLPAERRETLANLNGVFAAQEPEVSGNSGDGGVAENTPALYTTALLAAGEPLTEENLTGPLNALEQELRLEDANSAWQAGIADLWTSKYLFQQGNALFYRGYLADLVSDSGAALSSAQKDALVWLPIKNNLTEADIANQRFNLAGLMNYPILANRAWLAIPADADEESARAAAAAILWLYTSKAGESALIDTLDLITPWGTGSNQNAAAAMQAAQVTAGILPGAALDQTQAAALQQAQRGLYYEADGITLRDGLWDEDAAAAWRSAVMAALGAESAEADDN
;
A
#
# COMPACT_ATOMS: atom_id res chain seq x y z
N MET A 1 0.19 36.67 41.92
CA MET A 1 1.49 37.37 42.02
C MET A 1 2.57 36.50 41.41
N LYS A 2 3.32 37.05 40.43
CA LYS A 2 4.75 36.82 40.07
C LYS A 2 5.24 35.35 39.93
N LYS A 3 5.92 34.89 38.87
CA LYS A 3 6.57 35.51 37.69
C LYS A 3 6.93 34.37 36.71
N ARG A 4 6.83 34.66 35.41
CA ARG A 4 7.49 33.93 34.29
C ARG A 4 9.02 34.05 34.40
N ILE A 5 9.78 33.12 33.81
CA ILE A 5 11.02 33.36 33.05
C ILE A 5 11.29 32.15 32.15
N SER A 6 11.38 32.43 30.85
CA SER A 6 11.94 31.59 29.78
C SER A 6 13.46 31.79 29.71
N ALA A 7 14.22 30.80 29.24
CA ALA A 7 15.58 31.04 28.74
C ALA A 7 15.95 30.04 27.63
N LEU A 8 15.97 30.54 26.40
CA LEU A 8 16.79 30.04 25.28
C LEU A 8 18.27 30.22 25.65
N VAL A 9 19.13 29.30 25.20
CA VAL A 9 20.55 29.60 24.94
C VAL A 9 20.94 29.00 23.58
N LEU A 10 21.04 29.87 22.58
CA LEU A 10 21.93 29.75 21.42
C LEU A 10 23.37 29.88 21.94
N SER A 11 24.30 29.09 21.41
CA SER A 11 25.72 29.43 21.51
C SER A 11 26.45 29.12 20.20
N SER A 12 26.81 30.18 19.49
CA SER A 12 27.66 30.15 18.31
C SER A 12 29.03 30.73 18.64
N CYS A 13 30.06 30.12 18.04
CA CYS A 13 31.30 30.72 17.54
C CYS A 13 32.53 30.97 18.46
N LEU A 14 33.64 30.40 17.95
CA LEU A 14 34.99 30.97 17.78
C LEU A 14 35.94 31.04 18.98
N LEU A 15 37.04 30.26 18.89
CA LEU A 15 38.38 30.71 19.23
C LEU A 15 39.42 29.98 18.37
N ALA A 16 40.35 30.76 17.81
CA ALA A 16 41.38 30.38 16.87
C ALA A 16 42.74 30.18 17.54
N GLY A 17 43.62 29.42 16.87
CA GLY A 17 45.06 29.69 16.80
C GLY A 17 45.99 28.71 17.52
N CYS A 18 46.87 28.05 16.75
CA CYS A 18 48.33 28.29 16.79
C CYS A 18 49.04 27.43 15.72
N ALA A 19 49.90 28.07 14.94
CA ALA A 19 50.81 27.45 13.97
C ALA A 19 52.13 27.04 14.65
N GLY A 20 52.75 25.96 14.17
CA GLY A 20 54.11 25.53 14.52
C GLY A 20 54.71 24.69 13.38
N GLN A 21 55.88 25.12 12.89
CA GLN A 21 56.59 24.63 11.70
C GLN A 21 57.16 23.20 11.83
N GLY A 22 57.13 22.48 10.69
CA GLY A 22 58.34 21.86 10.13
C GLY A 22 58.49 20.34 10.29
N ALA A 23 58.04 19.59 9.29
CA ALA A 23 58.77 18.40 8.79
C ALA A 23 58.24 18.07 7.38
N ALA A 24 59.12 18.22 6.38
CA ALA A 24 58.87 17.78 5.02
C ALA A 24 58.86 16.25 4.98
N ALA A 25 57.74 15.67 4.56
CA ALA A 25 57.68 14.31 4.07
C ALA A 25 56.96 14.35 2.71
N THR A 26 57.72 14.03 1.67
CA THR A 26 57.25 13.82 0.31
C THR A 26 56.27 12.65 0.29
N GLY A 27 54.98 12.94 0.22
CA GLY A 27 53.94 12.02 -0.18
C GLY A 27 53.18 12.68 -1.32
N GLU A 28 53.16 12.05 -2.49
CA GLU A 28 52.29 12.43 -3.60
C GLU A 28 50.86 12.54 -3.07
N THR A 29 50.41 13.78 -2.91
CA THR A 29 49.00 14.06 -2.66
C THR A 29 48.35 14.04 -4.03
N ALA A 30 47.87 12.87 -4.45
CA ALA A 30 46.88 12.81 -5.51
C ALA A 30 45.71 13.69 -5.05
N ALA A 31 45.53 14.82 -5.72
CA ALA A 31 44.34 15.63 -5.53
C ALA A 31 43.12 14.71 -5.75
N PRO A 32 42.07 14.76 -4.91
CA PRO A 32 40.83 14.11 -5.26
C PRO A 32 40.41 14.71 -6.60
N SER A 33 40.39 13.89 -7.64
CA SER A 33 39.78 14.24 -8.90
C SER A 33 38.34 14.60 -8.56
N GLN A 34 38.05 15.91 -8.48
CA GLN A 34 36.68 16.36 -8.49
C GLN A 34 36.12 15.91 -9.82
N ALA A 35 35.40 14.79 -9.80
CA ALA A 35 34.59 14.37 -10.92
C ALA A 35 33.75 15.59 -11.31
N VAL A 36 33.98 16.06 -12.52
CA VAL A 36 33.12 17.04 -13.20
C VAL A 36 31.69 16.53 -13.02
N PRO A 37 30.68 17.37 -12.72
CA PRO A 37 29.31 16.91 -12.73
C PRO A 37 29.01 16.43 -14.14
N THR A 38 28.97 15.10 -14.32
CA THR A 38 28.46 14.47 -15.53
C THR A 38 27.10 15.10 -15.79
N ALA A 39 26.88 15.62 -16.99
CA ALA A 39 25.62 16.26 -17.36
C ALA A 39 24.45 15.34 -16.96
N ALA A 40 23.38 15.91 -16.42
CA ALA A 40 22.18 15.14 -16.12
C ALA A 40 21.74 14.40 -17.39
N PRO A 41 21.34 13.12 -17.27
CA PRO A 41 20.81 12.34 -18.39
C PRO A 41 19.72 13.16 -19.10
N GLN A 42 19.71 13.22 -20.43
CA GLN A 42 18.72 14.02 -21.16
C GLN A 42 17.36 13.31 -21.27
N SER A 43 17.32 12.00 -21.03
CA SER A 43 16.14 11.16 -21.01
C SER A 43 16.21 10.10 -19.91
N LEU A 44 15.05 9.62 -19.48
CA LEU A 44 14.89 8.46 -18.62
C LEU A 44 13.71 7.64 -19.15
N THR A 45 13.98 6.42 -19.59
CA THR A 45 13.00 5.44 -20.05
C THR A 45 12.58 4.59 -18.86
N VAL A 46 11.29 4.59 -18.54
CA VAL A 46 10.75 3.95 -17.34
C VAL A 46 9.71 2.92 -17.74
N ASN A 47 9.87 1.68 -17.27
CA ASN A 47 8.82 0.67 -17.31
C ASN A 47 7.98 0.71 -16.02
N GLY A 48 6.67 0.50 -16.15
CA GLY A 48 5.71 0.66 -15.05
C GLY A 48 5.23 2.10 -14.84
N LEU A 49 5.59 3.06 -15.72
CA LEU A 49 5.23 4.48 -15.58
C LEU A 49 3.74 4.76 -15.81
N LEU A 50 3.00 3.84 -16.45
CA LEU A 50 1.55 3.97 -16.64
C LEU A 50 0.75 3.01 -15.73
N ASP A 51 1.43 2.13 -15.01
CA ASP A 51 0.81 0.98 -14.34
C ASP A 51 0.67 1.20 -12.82
N THR A 52 1.45 2.10 -12.22
CA THR A 52 1.38 2.39 -10.78
C THR A 52 1.36 3.89 -10.52
N SER A 53 0.34 4.40 -9.80
CA SER A 53 0.26 5.84 -9.52
C SER A 53 1.36 6.34 -8.56
N ALA A 54 1.93 5.42 -7.79
CA ALA A 54 2.69 5.71 -6.59
C ALA A 54 4.14 6.16 -6.80
N ALA A 55 4.70 6.06 -8.00
CA ALA A 55 6.05 6.57 -8.29
C ALA A 55 6.07 7.59 -9.43
N VAL A 56 5.03 7.60 -10.27
CA VAL A 56 4.95 8.39 -11.50
C VAL A 56 4.98 9.88 -11.20
N GLY A 57 4.12 10.35 -10.30
CA GLY A 57 4.09 11.77 -9.94
C GLY A 57 5.42 12.29 -9.40
N ALA A 58 6.16 11.45 -8.65
CA ALA A 58 7.48 11.83 -8.16
C ALA A 58 8.55 11.85 -9.26
N LEU A 59 8.50 10.92 -10.22
CA LEU A 59 9.38 10.93 -11.39
C LEU A 59 9.07 12.09 -12.34
N GLU A 60 7.81 12.48 -12.50
CA GLU A 60 7.44 13.69 -13.25
C GLU A 60 8.02 14.95 -12.61
N LEU A 61 8.00 15.06 -11.28
CA LEU A 61 8.64 16.15 -10.56
C LEU A 61 10.17 16.12 -10.69
N TYR A 62 10.79 14.94 -10.66
CA TYR A 62 12.21 14.78 -10.98
C TYR A 62 12.52 15.31 -12.37
N ALA A 63 11.75 14.89 -13.37
CA ALA A 63 11.93 15.26 -14.77
C ALA A 63 11.82 16.77 -15.00
N GLN A 64 10.84 17.41 -14.37
CA GLN A 64 10.69 18.85 -14.39
C GLN A 64 11.86 19.56 -13.69
N ALA A 65 12.28 19.06 -12.52
CA ALA A 65 13.35 19.67 -11.72
C ALA A 65 14.73 19.53 -12.37
N GLN A 66 15.00 18.43 -13.06
CA GLN A 66 16.28 18.11 -13.68
C GLN A 66 16.32 18.34 -15.19
N ASN A 67 15.21 18.78 -15.79
CA ASN A 67 15.05 18.97 -17.24
C ASN A 67 15.38 17.68 -18.02
N VAL A 68 14.80 16.56 -17.56
CA VAL A 68 14.93 15.21 -18.14
C VAL A 68 13.66 14.86 -18.90
N THR A 69 13.78 14.23 -20.07
CA THR A 69 12.62 13.72 -20.80
C THR A 69 12.23 12.34 -20.25
N LEU A 70 11.04 12.18 -19.68
CA LEU A 70 10.51 10.85 -19.35
C LEU A 70 9.95 10.16 -20.59
N GLN A 71 10.25 8.88 -20.73
CA GLN A 71 9.68 8.00 -21.74
C GLN A 71 9.09 6.77 -21.04
N ASN A 72 7.92 6.31 -21.49
CA ASN A 72 7.35 5.06 -21.01
C ASN A 72 7.87 3.89 -21.86
N SER A 73 8.21 2.78 -21.20
CA SER A 73 8.45 1.50 -21.86
C SER A 73 7.46 0.45 -21.34
N PHE A 74 7.04 -0.46 -22.21
CA PHE A 74 6.27 -1.65 -21.82
C PHE A 74 7.15 -2.90 -21.69
N GLU A 75 8.45 -2.78 -22.01
CA GLU A 75 9.42 -3.88 -22.00
C GLU A 75 10.55 -3.55 -21.02
N THR A 76 10.77 -4.43 -20.05
CA THR A 76 11.83 -4.31 -19.02
C THR A 76 13.22 -4.17 -19.63
N GLU A 77 13.48 -4.88 -20.74
CA GLU A 77 14.77 -4.96 -21.42
C GLU A 77 15.19 -3.65 -22.08
N THR A 78 14.25 -2.74 -22.31
CA THR A 78 14.50 -1.43 -22.93
C THR A 78 14.40 -0.27 -21.95
N ALA A 79 14.11 -0.55 -20.69
CA ALA A 79 13.95 0.46 -19.65
C ALA A 79 15.30 0.79 -18.98
N ASP A 80 15.47 2.06 -18.62
CA ASP A 80 16.57 2.50 -17.76
C ASP A 80 16.24 2.18 -16.29
N LEU A 81 14.98 2.38 -15.92
CA LEU A 81 14.43 2.22 -14.58
C LEU A 81 13.11 1.44 -14.67
N VAL A 82 12.87 0.56 -13.70
CA VAL A 82 11.61 -0.19 -13.60
C VAL A 82 10.94 0.10 -12.27
N ILE A 83 9.63 0.36 -12.33
CA ILE A 83 8.77 0.48 -11.15
C ILE A 83 8.05 -0.85 -10.95
N LEU A 84 8.16 -1.41 -9.75
CA LEU A 84 7.60 -2.72 -9.39
C LEU A 84 6.64 -2.58 -8.19
N ASP A 85 5.57 -3.36 -8.15
CA ASP A 85 4.64 -3.39 -7.00
C ASP A 85 5.19 -4.15 -5.80
N ALA A 86 6.21 -4.98 -6.00
CA ALA A 86 6.85 -5.82 -4.99
C ALA A 86 8.36 -5.91 -5.26
N PRO A 87 9.20 -6.19 -4.23
CA PRO A 87 10.63 -6.34 -4.42
C PRO A 87 10.92 -7.53 -5.34
N PRO A 88 11.82 -7.39 -6.32
CA PRO A 88 12.15 -8.47 -7.22
C PRO A 88 13.06 -9.51 -6.54
N GLN A 89 13.05 -10.73 -7.08
CA GLN A 89 13.97 -11.81 -6.69
C GLN A 89 15.41 -11.48 -7.07
N ASP A 90 16.37 -12.08 -6.35
CA ASP A 90 17.78 -12.08 -6.74
C ASP A 90 18.06 -13.24 -7.71
N ASP A 91 17.61 -13.07 -8.96
CA ASP A 91 17.74 -14.05 -10.05
C ASP A 91 18.74 -13.63 -11.14
N GLY A 92 19.42 -12.50 -10.94
CA GLY A 92 20.34 -11.89 -11.90
C GLY A 92 19.69 -10.99 -12.95
N THR A 93 18.37 -10.80 -12.94
CA THR A 93 17.64 -9.89 -13.84
C THR A 93 17.84 -8.42 -13.47
N TRP A 94 18.29 -8.14 -12.24
CA TRP A 94 18.41 -6.80 -11.67
C TRP A 94 19.86 -6.48 -11.27
N LYS A 95 20.27 -5.22 -11.41
CA LYS A 95 21.57 -4.79 -10.89
C LYS A 95 21.56 -4.82 -9.36
N ASN A 96 22.70 -5.22 -8.79
CA ASN A 96 22.94 -5.04 -7.37
C ASN A 96 23.24 -3.56 -7.08
N LEU A 97 22.26 -2.86 -6.51
CA LEU A 97 22.35 -1.44 -6.17
C LEU A 97 23.38 -1.18 -5.06
N ALA A 98 23.74 -2.20 -4.26
CA ALA A 98 24.77 -2.07 -3.23
C ALA A 98 26.20 -1.95 -3.80
N GLU A 99 26.43 -2.29 -5.07
CA GLU A 99 27.75 -2.13 -5.71
C GLU A 99 28.09 -0.67 -6.04
N ASN A 100 27.10 0.21 -6.05
CA ASN A 100 27.28 1.65 -6.20
C ASN A 100 27.23 2.33 -4.82
N GLU A 101 28.31 3.01 -4.42
CA GLU A 101 28.42 3.61 -3.07
C GLU A 101 27.26 4.57 -2.71
N LEU A 102 26.74 5.33 -3.68
CA LEU A 102 25.65 6.27 -3.44
C LEU A 102 24.30 5.55 -3.29
N LEU A 103 24.06 4.52 -4.11
CA LEU A 103 22.84 3.72 -4.01
C LEU A 103 22.87 2.79 -2.79
N ALA A 104 24.04 2.30 -2.39
CA ALA A 104 24.24 1.61 -1.11
C ALA A 104 23.88 2.53 0.07
N ALA A 105 24.32 3.80 0.05
CA ALA A 105 23.92 4.76 1.08
C ALA A 105 22.39 5.04 1.08
N ALA A 106 21.75 5.06 -0.10
CA ALA A 106 20.30 5.16 -0.22
C ALA A 106 19.59 3.92 0.35
N ALA A 107 20.11 2.72 0.09
CA ALA A 107 19.63 1.45 0.64
C ALA A 107 19.74 1.41 2.17
N GLN A 108 20.89 1.81 2.72
CA GLN A 108 21.07 1.93 4.17
C GLN A 108 20.10 2.94 4.79
N ARG A 109 19.85 4.07 4.11
CA ARG A 109 18.84 5.05 4.55
C ARG A 109 17.43 4.44 4.59
N ALA A 110 17.10 3.54 3.67
CA ALA A 110 15.85 2.77 3.67
C ALA A 110 15.85 1.57 4.63
N GLY A 111 16.92 1.35 5.40
CA GLY A 111 17.02 0.24 6.34
C GLY A 111 17.25 -1.13 5.70
N LEU A 112 17.71 -1.17 4.44
CA LEU A 112 18.07 -2.42 3.75
C LEU A 112 19.48 -2.87 4.13
N ASP A 113 19.68 -4.18 4.18
CA ASP A 113 20.99 -4.79 4.41
C ASP A 113 21.85 -4.71 3.14
N THR A 114 22.88 -3.87 3.17
CA THR A 114 23.83 -3.70 2.05
C THR A 114 25.00 -4.68 2.08
N GLU A 115 25.09 -5.55 3.09
CA GLU A 115 26.03 -6.68 3.04
C GLU A 115 25.51 -7.80 2.12
N SER A 116 24.21 -7.78 1.83
CA SER A 116 23.51 -8.66 0.90
C SER A 116 23.23 -7.97 -0.45
N THR A 117 22.78 -8.73 -1.46
CA THR A 117 22.33 -8.15 -2.73
C THR A 117 21.13 -7.24 -2.50
N VAL A 118 21.17 -6.01 -3.04
CA VAL A 118 20.03 -5.09 -3.04
C VAL A 118 19.56 -4.91 -4.49
N THR A 119 18.47 -5.57 -4.86
CA THR A 119 17.94 -5.56 -6.24
C THR A 119 17.01 -4.38 -6.52
N ALA A 120 16.41 -3.79 -5.49
CA ALA A 120 15.51 -2.65 -5.61
C ALA A 120 15.46 -1.77 -4.35
N LEU A 121 14.92 -0.56 -4.51
CA LEU A 121 14.75 0.45 -3.46
C LEU A 121 13.27 0.83 -3.30
N PRO A 122 12.69 0.81 -2.08
CA PRO A 122 11.28 1.11 -1.88
C PRO A 122 10.99 2.61 -2.09
N VAL A 123 9.98 2.96 -2.88
CA VAL A 123 9.59 4.37 -3.09
C VAL A 123 9.07 5.00 -1.80
N GLY A 124 8.29 4.23 -1.04
CA GLY A 124 7.68 4.64 0.22
C GLY A 124 6.54 3.70 0.61
N GLN A 125 6.02 3.92 1.80
CA GLN A 125 4.95 3.15 2.40
C GLN A 125 3.65 3.95 2.44
N SER A 126 2.54 3.23 2.38
CA SER A 126 1.20 3.79 2.55
C SER A 126 0.39 2.86 3.44
N LEU A 127 -0.55 3.42 4.20
CA LEU A 127 -1.56 2.62 4.87
C LEU A 127 -2.44 1.92 3.83
N TYR A 128 -2.72 0.65 4.10
CA TYR A 128 -3.66 -0.19 3.41
C TYR A 128 -4.77 -0.59 4.39
N ALA A 129 -6.01 -0.26 4.05
CA ALA A 129 -7.16 -0.30 4.95
C ALA A 129 -8.48 -0.24 4.15
N TYR A 130 -9.61 -0.34 4.86
CA TYR A 130 -10.86 0.22 4.36
C TYR A 130 -10.87 1.73 4.64
N TRP A 131 -11.22 2.51 3.63
CA TRP A 131 -11.35 3.96 3.68
C TRP A 131 -12.82 4.33 3.61
N ALA A 132 -13.24 5.27 4.45
CA ALA A 132 -14.60 5.79 4.49
C ALA A 132 -14.59 7.32 4.52
N ASP A 133 -15.65 7.93 3.99
CA ASP A 133 -15.97 9.33 4.26
C ASP A 133 -16.68 9.42 5.62
N ASN A 134 -16.04 10.03 6.60
CA ASN A 134 -16.57 10.08 7.97
C ASN A 134 -17.92 10.82 8.05
N ARG A 135 -18.23 11.70 7.09
CA ARG A 135 -19.53 12.39 7.04
C ARG A 135 -20.64 11.42 6.67
N VAL A 136 -20.39 10.53 5.71
CA VAL A 136 -21.30 9.46 5.30
C VAL A 136 -21.51 8.48 6.46
N LEU A 137 -20.42 8.04 7.11
CA LEU A 137 -20.50 7.14 8.28
C LEU A 137 -21.29 7.75 9.44
N THR A 138 -20.99 9.00 9.79
CA THR A 138 -21.65 9.71 10.90
C THR A 138 -23.14 9.90 10.61
N GLU A 139 -23.52 10.20 9.37
CA GLU A 139 -24.93 10.35 8.99
C GLU A 139 -25.69 9.02 9.01
N LEU A 140 -25.04 7.94 8.54
CA LEU A 140 -25.60 6.59 8.52
C LEU A 140 -25.78 6.01 9.93
N LEU A 141 -24.77 6.15 10.80
CA LEU A 141 -24.78 5.64 12.17
C LEU A 141 -25.41 6.61 13.17
N GLN A 142 -25.70 7.84 12.74
CA GLN A 142 -26.25 8.94 13.54
C GLN A 142 -25.40 9.25 14.80
N SER A 143 -24.08 9.07 14.72
CA SER A 143 -23.15 9.25 15.83
C SER A 143 -21.70 9.43 15.37
N ASP A 144 -21.01 10.43 15.93
CA ASP A 144 -19.57 10.62 15.74
C ASP A 144 -18.72 9.57 16.49
N ALA A 145 -19.27 8.94 17.52
CA ALA A 145 -18.56 7.97 18.34
C ALA A 145 -18.50 6.56 17.71
N ALA A 146 -19.30 6.32 16.66
CA ALA A 146 -19.47 4.99 16.11
C ALA A 146 -18.25 4.47 15.36
N LEU A 147 -17.33 5.35 14.92
CA LEU A 147 -16.13 4.95 14.19
C LEU A 147 -15.21 4.04 15.01
N ASP A 148 -14.96 4.39 16.27
CA ASP A 148 -14.07 3.59 17.13
C ASP A 148 -14.72 2.25 17.50
N ASP A 149 -16.05 2.23 17.68
CA ASP A 149 -16.80 0.99 17.89
C ASP A 149 -16.80 0.11 16.63
N LEU A 150 -16.93 0.70 15.44
CA LEU A 150 -16.85 -0.03 14.18
C LEU A 150 -15.45 -0.62 13.95
N ARG A 151 -14.39 0.13 14.33
CA ARG A 151 -13.01 -0.39 14.33
C ARG A 151 -12.84 -1.55 15.30
N ALA A 152 -13.43 -1.49 16.50
CA ALA A 152 -13.33 -2.53 17.51
C ALA A 152 -14.35 -3.67 17.36
N ALA A 153 -15.29 -3.56 16.42
CA ALA A 153 -16.35 -4.53 16.22
C ALA A 153 -15.80 -5.94 15.97
N THR A 154 -16.46 -6.91 16.59
CA THR A 154 -16.20 -8.33 16.35
C THR A 154 -16.56 -8.70 14.91
N TRP A 155 -16.14 -9.90 14.46
CA TRP A 155 -16.53 -10.40 13.15
C TRP A 155 -18.06 -10.50 12.99
N GLU A 156 -18.76 -11.02 13.99
CA GLU A 156 -20.23 -11.16 13.96
C GLU A 156 -20.92 -9.79 13.82
N GLU A 157 -20.49 -8.81 14.62
CA GLU A 157 -20.99 -7.44 14.53
C GLU A 157 -20.68 -6.77 13.18
N TRP A 158 -19.48 -7.00 12.62
CA TRP A 158 -19.09 -6.51 11.30
C TRP A 158 -19.97 -7.12 10.19
N PHE A 159 -20.14 -8.43 10.21
CA PHE A 159 -20.99 -9.15 9.26
C PHE A 159 -22.44 -8.66 9.30
N ASP A 160 -23.00 -8.52 10.50
CA ASP A 160 -24.35 -8.01 10.72
C ASP A 160 -24.48 -6.56 10.24
N PHE A 161 -23.50 -5.71 10.54
CA PHE A 161 -23.46 -4.33 10.07
C PHE A 161 -23.47 -4.24 8.55
N VAL A 162 -22.55 -4.95 7.88
CA VAL A 162 -22.45 -4.98 6.42
C VAL A 162 -23.78 -5.43 5.81
N THR A 163 -24.34 -6.54 6.29
CA THR A 163 -25.60 -7.09 5.78
C THR A 163 -26.77 -6.12 6.00
N ALA A 164 -26.83 -5.49 7.18
CA ALA A 164 -27.85 -4.51 7.51
C ALA A 164 -27.77 -3.26 6.62
N VAL A 165 -26.57 -2.76 6.33
CA VAL A 165 -26.39 -1.61 5.45
C VAL A 165 -26.76 -1.97 4.01
N THR A 166 -26.40 -3.15 3.51
CA THR A 166 -26.82 -3.61 2.18
C THR A 166 -28.34 -3.69 2.06
N HIS A 167 -29.03 -4.26 3.06
CA HIS A 167 -30.49 -4.27 3.08
C HIS A 167 -31.06 -2.85 3.15
N TRP A 168 -30.47 -1.97 3.97
CA TRP A 168 -30.89 -0.58 4.08
C TRP A 168 -30.70 0.19 2.77
N CYS A 169 -29.66 -0.09 1.99
CA CYS A 169 -29.46 0.50 0.66
C CYS A 169 -30.61 0.16 -0.29
N ALA A 170 -31.07 -1.10 -0.29
CA ALA A 170 -32.19 -1.55 -1.13
C ALA A 170 -33.56 -1.04 -0.62
N GLU A 171 -33.80 -1.15 0.68
CA GLU A 171 -35.04 -0.77 1.35
C GLU A 171 -34.74 0.02 2.64
N PRO A 172 -34.58 1.37 2.54
CA PRO A 172 -34.28 2.20 3.70
C PRO A 172 -35.35 2.09 4.79
N GLY A 173 -34.90 1.89 6.02
CA GLY A 173 -35.76 1.72 7.19
C GLY A 173 -34.96 1.74 8.48
N ALA A 174 -35.61 2.01 9.60
CA ALA A 174 -34.95 2.03 10.91
C ALA A 174 -34.51 0.61 11.29
N VAL A 175 -33.20 0.36 11.21
CA VAL A 175 -32.58 -0.93 11.53
C VAL A 175 -31.55 -0.70 12.64
N GLN A 176 -31.53 -1.59 13.62
CA GLN A 176 -30.52 -1.58 14.67
C GLN A 176 -29.32 -2.43 14.28
N VAL A 177 -28.14 -1.92 14.56
CA VAL A 177 -26.86 -2.64 14.42
C VAL A 177 -26.11 -2.53 15.75
N THR A 178 -25.33 -3.55 16.09
CA THR A 178 -24.49 -3.54 17.28
C THR A 178 -23.03 -3.46 16.85
N LEU A 179 -22.27 -2.54 17.42
CA LEU A 179 -20.86 -2.35 17.15
C LEU A 179 -20.13 -2.24 18.48
N ASN A 180 -19.19 -3.15 18.76
CA ASN A 180 -18.45 -3.19 20.01
C ASN A 180 -19.38 -3.19 21.24
N GLY A 181 -20.49 -3.93 21.16
CA GLY A 181 -21.54 -4.01 22.18
C GLY A 181 -22.47 -2.80 22.29
N ASN A 182 -22.24 -1.73 21.53
CA ASN A 182 -23.09 -0.53 21.52
C ASN A 182 -24.12 -0.58 20.39
N VAL A 183 -25.36 -0.20 20.68
CA VAL A 183 -26.46 -0.25 19.70
C VAL A 183 -26.58 1.09 18.98
N TYR A 184 -26.54 1.03 17.65
CA TYR A 184 -26.77 2.14 16.74
C TYR A 184 -28.03 1.90 15.92
N THR A 185 -28.69 2.97 15.47
CA THR A 185 -29.91 2.86 14.65
C THR A 185 -29.70 3.59 13.33
N LEU A 186 -29.76 2.86 12.22
CA LEU A 186 -29.73 3.42 10.88
C LEU A 186 -30.96 4.32 10.66
N PRO A 187 -30.85 5.42 9.88
CA PRO A 187 -31.96 6.33 9.67
C PRO A 187 -33.12 5.66 8.93
N ALA A 188 -34.35 6.05 9.26
CA ALA A 188 -35.55 5.49 8.61
C ALA A 188 -35.67 5.86 7.12
N GLU A 189 -35.01 6.94 6.70
CA GLU A 189 -35.09 7.49 5.34
C GLU A 189 -33.69 7.86 4.84
N ARG A 190 -33.50 7.79 3.52
CA ARG A 190 -32.27 8.20 2.86
C ARG A 190 -32.17 9.74 2.87
N ARG A 191 -31.16 10.24 3.57
CA ARG A 191 -30.84 11.68 3.66
C ARG A 191 -29.88 12.09 2.53
N GLU A 192 -29.60 13.39 2.42
CA GLU A 192 -28.85 13.97 1.30
C GLU A 192 -27.43 13.38 1.15
N THR A 193 -26.67 13.22 2.23
CA THR A 193 -25.30 12.67 2.17
C THR A 193 -25.30 11.18 1.83
N LEU A 194 -26.41 10.49 2.08
CA LEU A 194 -26.59 9.07 1.78
C LEU A 194 -27.31 8.83 0.44
N ALA A 195 -27.64 9.89 -0.32
CA ALA A 195 -28.51 9.82 -1.50
C ALA A 195 -28.00 8.81 -2.55
N ASN A 196 -26.68 8.73 -2.72
CA ASN A 196 -26.04 7.85 -3.69
C ASN A 196 -25.62 6.50 -3.10
N LEU A 197 -25.75 6.26 -1.79
CA LEU A 197 -25.23 5.03 -1.19
C LEU A 197 -26.03 3.83 -1.67
N ASN A 198 -25.36 2.90 -2.36
CA ASN A 198 -26.01 1.76 -3.02
C ASN A 198 -25.37 0.41 -2.67
N GLY A 199 -24.19 0.40 -2.06
CA GLY A 199 -23.58 -0.79 -1.48
C GLY A 199 -22.63 -0.44 -0.36
N VAL A 200 -22.09 -1.46 0.30
CA VAL A 200 -21.14 -1.30 1.39
C VAL A 200 -19.73 -1.13 0.84
N PHE A 201 -19.34 -1.97 -0.13
CA PHE A 201 -17.98 -1.97 -0.65
C PHE A 201 -17.88 -1.45 -2.07
N ALA A 202 -16.79 -0.73 -2.33
CA ALA A 202 -16.41 -0.26 -3.65
C ALA A 202 -15.60 -1.36 -4.38
N ALA A 203 -16.14 -2.57 -4.51
CA ALA A 203 -15.55 -3.54 -5.43
C ALA A 203 -16.00 -3.23 -6.86
N GLN A 204 -15.14 -3.49 -7.84
CA GLN A 204 -15.49 -3.37 -9.25
C GLN A 204 -16.05 -4.70 -9.74
N GLU A 205 -16.84 -4.67 -10.83
CA GLU A 205 -17.07 -5.87 -11.61
C GLU A 205 -15.75 -6.36 -12.22
N PRO A 206 -15.45 -7.67 -12.20
CA PRO A 206 -14.19 -8.16 -12.74
C PRO A 206 -14.03 -7.82 -14.24
N GLU A 207 -15.10 -7.74 -15.03
CA GLU A 207 -15.05 -7.73 -16.51
C GLU A 207 -14.29 -6.57 -17.22
N VAL A 208 -13.82 -5.51 -16.54
CA VAL A 208 -13.32 -4.30 -17.24
C VAL A 208 -11.78 -4.20 -17.40
N SER A 209 -10.96 -5.01 -16.73
CA SER A 209 -9.49 -4.81 -16.75
C SER A 209 -8.70 -5.69 -17.74
N GLY A 210 -9.32 -6.12 -18.83
CA GLY A 210 -8.64 -6.93 -19.85
C GLY A 210 -7.51 -6.21 -20.61
N ASN A 211 -7.33 -4.89 -20.48
CA ASN A 211 -6.33 -4.18 -21.30
C ASN A 211 -5.81 -2.84 -20.76
N SER A 212 -6.08 -2.48 -19.51
CA SER A 212 -5.49 -1.31 -18.86
C SER A 212 -4.95 -1.75 -17.51
N GLY A 213 -3.70 -1.41 -17.19
CA GLY A 213 -3.09 -1.57 -15.87
C GLY A 213 -3.78 -0.73 -14.76
N ASP A 214 -5.08 -0.48 -14.91
CA ASP A 214 -5.93 0.24 -13.97
C ASP A 214 -6.84 -0.80 -13.31
N GLY A 215 -6.41 -1.26 -12.13
CA GLY A 215 -6.90 -2.44 -11.44
C GLY A 215 -8.42 -2.52 -11.32
N GLY A 216 -8.98 -3.62 -11.82
CA GLY A 216 -10.32 -4.05 -11.52
C GLY A 216 -10.39 -4.84 -10.22
N VAL A 217 -11.30 -4.41 -9.33
CA VAL A 217 -11.76 -5.01 -8.06
C VAL A 217 -10.83 -4.78 -6.87
N ALA A 218 -10.75 -3.53 -6.39
CA ALA A 218 -10.06 -3.17 -5.15
C ALA A 218 -8.63 -3.74 -5.08
N GLU A 219 -7.74 -3.16 -5.89
CA GLU A 219 -6.28 -3.32 -5.92
C GLU A 219 -5.82 -4.65 -5.31
N ASN A 220 -5.82 -5.72 -6.13
CA ASN A 220 -5.20 -6.99 -5.76
C ASN A 220 -3.74 -6.72 -5.42
N THR A 221 -3.47 -6.55 -4.14
CA THR A 221 -2.15 -6.19 -3.64
C THR A 221 -1.68 -7.23 -2.63
N PRO A 222 -0.37 -7.50 -2.60
CA PRO A 222 0.23 -8.32 -1.54
C PRO A 222 -0.18 -7.91 -0.12
N ALA A 223 -0.48 -6.63 0.12
CA ALA A 223 -0.90 -6.17 1.44
C ALA A 223 -2.18 -6.85 1.94
N LEU A 224 -3.10 -7.28 1.06
CA LEU A 224 -4.32 -7.99 1.44
C LEU A 224 -4.03 -9.26 2.27
N TYR A 225 -2.96 -9.97 1.91
CA TYR A 225 -2.59 -11.23 2.54
C TYR A 225 -1.85 -11.05 3.86
N THR A 226 -1.53 -9.81 4.26
CA THR A 226 -0.69 -9.51 5.43
C THR A 226 -1.25 -10.13 6.70
N THR A 227 -2.53 -9.91 7.02
CA THR A 227 -3.10 -10.44 8.27
C THR A 227 -3.03 -11.97 8.31
N ALA A 228 -3.30 -12.63 7.19
CA ALA A 228 -3.23 -14.09 7.12
C ALA A 228 -1.81 -14.62 7.30
N LEU A 229 -0.82 -13.98 6.65
CA LEU A 229 0.60 -14.34 6.75
C LEU A 229 1.17 -14.07 8.15
N LEU A 230 0.78 -12.96 8.77
CA LEU A 230 1.18 -12.66 10.14
C LEU A 230 0.58 -13.63 11.16
N ALA A 231 -0.67 -14.08 10.95
CA ALA A 231 -1.33 -15.10 11.78
C ALA A 231 -0.66 -16.48 11.64
N ALA A 232 -0.36 -16.90 10.40
CA ALA A 232 0.30 -18.16 10.11
C ALA A 232 1.74 -18.20 10.65
N GLY A 233 2.50 -17.12 10.50
CA GLY A 233 3.91 -17.07 10.89
C GLY A 233 4.79 -17.99 10.05
N GLU A 234 6.05 -18.13 10.47
CA GLU A 234 7.03 -19.00 9.82
C GLU A 234 7.27 -20.29 10.63
N PRO A 235 7.42 -21.46 9.98
CA PRO A 235 7.33 -21.67 8.53
C PRO A 235 5.87 -21.61 8.00
N LEU A 236 5.73 -21.17 6.75
CA LEU A 236 4.47 -21.22 6.01
C LEU A 236 4.13 -22.68 5.65
N THR A 237 3.23 -23.30 6.42
CA THR A 237 2.72 -24.65 6.17
C THR A 237 1.24 -24.62 5.82
N GLU A 238 0.74 -25.68 5.19
CA GLU A 238 -0.69 -25.85 4.93
C GLU A 238 -1.52 -25.75 6.22
N GLU A 239 -1.05 -26.37 7.31
CA GLU A 239 -1.70 -26.33 8.63
C GLU A 239 -1.84 -24.90 9.15
N ASN A 240 -0.75 -24.13 9.14
CA ASN A 240 -0.72 -22.76 9.66
C ASN A 240 -1.49 -21.77 8.78
N LEU A 241 -1.59 -22.02 7.48
CA LEU A 241 -2.26 -21.14 6.51
C LEU A 241 -3.76 -21.41 6.36
N THR A 242 -4.23 -22.63 6.61
CA THR A 242 -5.62 -23.00 6.31
C THR A 242 -6.64 -22.12 7.04
N GLY A 243 -6.51 -21.98 8.37
CA GLY A 243 -7.39 -21.14 9.19
C GLY A 243 -7.40 -19.67 8.74
N PRO A 244 -6.22 -19.02 8.67
CA PRO A 244 -6.14 -17.63 8.21
C PRO A 244 -6.64 -17.38 6.79
N LEU A 245 -6.39 -18.29 5.85
CA LEU A 245 -6.90 -18.15 4.48
C LEU A 245 -8.42 -18.34 4.41
N ASN A 246 -9.00 -19.24 5.23
CA ASN A 246 -10.46 -19.35 5.35
C ASN A 246 -11.09 -18.06 5.89
N ALA A 247 -10.42 -17.39 6.83
CA ALA A 247 -10.89 -16.12 7.39
C ALA A 247 -10.86 -14.99 6.36
N LEU A 248 -9.81 -14.92 5.55
CA LEU A 248 -9.67 -13.94 4.47
C LEU A 248 -10.69 -14.18 3.34
N GLU A 249 -10.85 -15.43 2.91
CA GLU A 249 -11.88 -15.79 1.92
C GLU A 249 -13.28 -15.37 2.39
N GLN A 250 -13.63 -15.60 3.65
CA GLN A 250 -14.95 -15.17 4.14
C GLN A 250 -15.17 -13.65 4.06
N GLU A 251 -14.15 -12.82 4.33
CA GLU A 251 -14.26 -11.37 4.14
C GLU A 251 -14.38 -11.00 2.66
N LEU A 252 -13.54 -11.56 1.80
CA LEU A 252 -13.61 -11.22 0.38
C LEU A 252 -14.99 -11.61 -0.20
N ARG A 253 -15.61 -12.67 0.32
CA ARG A 253 -16.95 -13.11 -0.10
C ARG A 253 -18.02 -12.14 0.37
N LEU A 254 -17.84 -11.65 1.59
CA LEU A 254 -18.69 -10.62 2.18
C LEU A 254 -18.56 -9.31 1.38
N GLU A 255 -17.35 -8.92 0.99
CA GLU A 255 -17.11 -7.76 0.13
C GLU A 255 -17.90 -7.88 -1.17
N ASP A 256 -17.69 -8.97 -1.91
CA ASP A 256 -18.32 -9.20 -3.21
C ASP A 256 -19.85 -9.17 -3.14
N ALA A 257 -20.43 -9.91 -2.19
CA ALA A 257 -21.87 -10.01 -2.01
C ALA A 257 -22.54 -8.68 -1.60
N ASN A 258 -21.79 -7.75 -1.02
CA ASN A 258 -22.29 -6.47 -0.50
C ASN A 258 -21.71 -5.26 -1.25
N SER A 259 -21.16 -5.48 -2.44
CA SER A 259 -20.56 -4.43 -3.24
C SER A 259 -21.59 -3.58 -3.99
N ALA A 260 -21.27 -2.31 -4.21
CA ALA A 260 -22.16 -1.37 -4.90
C ALA A 260 -22.47 -1.77 -6.36
N TRP A 261 -21.60 -2.55 -7.01
CA TRP A 261 -21.84 -3.03 -8.37
C TRP A 261 -22.99 -4.05 -8.44
N GLN A 262 -23.21 -4.85 -7.38
CA GLN A 262 -24.34 -5.80 -7.29
C GLN A 262 -25.72 -5.11 -7.38
N ALA A 263 -25.78 -3.80 -7.10
CA ALA A 263 -27.00 -3.00 -7.21
C ALA A 263 -27.41 -2.69 -8.67
N GLY A 264 -26.73 -3.25 -9.68
CA GLY A 264 -27.05 -3.03 -11.10
C GLY A 264 -26.66 -1.63 -11.60
N ILE A 265 -25.73 -0.98 -10.90
CA ILE A 265 -25.13 0.30 -11.29
C ILE A 265 -24.06 -0.04 -12.35
N ALA A 266 -24.54 -0.19 -13.60
CA ALA A 266 -23.80 -0.76 -14.72
C ALA A 266 -22.71 0.15 -15.30
N ASP A 267 -21.69 -0.51 -15.84
CA ASP A 267 -20.69 -0.08 -16.83
C ASP A 267 -19.59 0.92 -16.36
N LEU A 268 -18.33 0.42 -16.35
CA LEU A 268 -17.08 1.19 -16.49
C LEU A 268 -16.62 2.09 -15.31
N TRP A 269 -16.89 1.74 -14.05
CA TRP A 269 -16.37 2.52 -12.91
C TRP A 269 -15.35 1.77 -12.08
N THR A 270 -14.16 2.36 -11.93
CA THR A 270 -13.14 1.88 -10.99
C THR A 270 -13.64 1.94 -9.55
N SER A 271 -13.14 1.08 -8.67
CA SER A 271 -13.44 1.09 -7.23
C SER A 271 -13.33 2.49 -6.61
N LYS A 272 -12.30 3.25 -6.99
CA LYS A 272 -12.10 4.64 -6.56
C LYS A 272 -13.26 5.56 -6.97
N TYR A 273 -13.79 5.41 -8.18
CA TYR A 273 -14.91 6.21 -8.66
C TYR A 273 -16.21 5.90 -7.90
N LEU A 274 -16.51 4.61 -7.66
CA LEU A 274 -17.70 4.22 -6.88
C LEU A 274 -17.69 4.88 -5.49
N PHE A 275 -16.55 4.84 -4.82
CA PHE A 275 -16.38 5.50 -3.52
C PHE A 275 -16.49 7.03 -3.62
N GLN A 276 -15.83 7.65 -4.59
CA GLN A 276 -15.88 9.11 -4.78
C GLN A 276 -17.31 9.63 -4.99
N GLN A 277 -18.13 8.92 -5.77
CA GLN A 277 -19.51 9.32 -6.03
C GLN A 277 -20.46 9.01 -4.86
N GLY A 278 -19.95 8.41 -3.78
CA GLY A 278 -20.73 8.02 -2.61
C GLY A 278 -21.59 6.78 -2.86
N ASN A 279 -21.28 5.95 -3.86
CA ASN A 279 -22.02 4.71 -4.15
C ASN A 279 -21.70 3.58 -3.17
N ALA A 280 -20.52 3.63 -2.57
CA ALA A 280 -20.04 2.65 -1.61
C ALA A 280 -19.60 3.32 -0.31
N LEU A 281 -19.80 2.63 0.82
CA LEU A 281 -19.38 3.10 2.13
C LEU A 281 -17.87 2.99 2.33
N PHE A 282 -17.27 1.90 1.83
CA PHE A 282 -15.87 1.58 2.01
C PHE A 282 -15.15 1.38 0.68
N TYR A 283 -13.93 1.90 0.60
CA TYR A 283 -12.95 1.57 -0.43
C TYR A 283 -11.77 0.83 0.21
N ARG A 284 -11.42 -0.37 -0.28
CA ARG A 284 -10.23 -1.11 0.15
C ARG A 284 -9.06 -0.76 -0.77
N GLY A 285 -7.96 -0.30 -0.20
CA GLY A 285 -6.79 0.11 -1.00
C GLY A 285 -5.75 0.88 -0.19
N TYR A 286 -4.71 1.33 -0.89
CA TYR A 286 -3.72 2.22 -0.29
C TYR A 286 -4.24 3.66 -0.20
N LEU A 287 -3.87 4.37 0.88
CA LEU A 287 -4.14 5.81 0.98
C LEU A 287 -3.59 6.57 -0.23
N ALA A 288 -2.32 6.31 -0.58
CA ALA A 288 -1.62 7.01 -1.66
C ALA A 288 -2.36 6.91 -3.01
N ASP A 289 -2.92 5.74 -3.34
CA ASP A 289 -3.70 5.57 -4.57
C ASP A 289 -5.09 6.21 -4.49
N LEU A 290 -5.71 6.21 -3.31
CA LEU A 290 -7.00 6.84 -3.10
C LEU A 290 -6.91 8.38 -3.21
N VAL A 291 -5.86 8.99 -2.67
CA VAL A 291 -5.70 10.45 -2.63
C VAL A 291 -4.97 11.00 -3.85
N SER A 292 -4.32 10.15 -4.64
CA SER A 292 -3.67 10.56 -5.89
C SER A 292 -4.66 11.23 -6.84
N ASP A 293 -4.18 12.20 -7.60
CA ASP A 293 -5.00 12.88 -8.61
C ASP A 293 -5.02 12.10 -9.95
N SER A 294 -4.41 10.91 -10.01
CA SER A 294 -4.56 10.00 -11.15
C SER A 294 -5.98 9.41 -11.16
N GLY A 295 -6.67 9.56 -12.28
CA GLY A 295 -8.07 9.15 -12.43
C GLY A 295 -9.04 10.13 -11.74
N ALA A 296 -10.00 9.58 -10.99
CA ALA A 296 -11.08 10.37 -10.41
C ALA A 296 -10.68 10.92 -9.02
N ALA A 297 -10.26 12.19 -8.98
CA ALA A 297 -9.72 12.81 -7.77
C ALA A 297 -10.80 13.08 -6.70
N LEU A 298 -10.52 12.72 -5.44
CA LEU A 298 -11.36 13.10 -4.30
C LEU A 298 -11.39 14.62 -4.13
N SER A 299 -12.56 15.15 -3.79
CA SER A 299 -12.68 16.57 -3.40
C SER A 299 -11.89 16.85 -2.12
N SER A 300 -11.46 18.10 -1.90
CA SER A 300 -10.76 18.48 -0.66
C SER A 300 -11.58 18.12 0.60
N ALA A 301 -12.90 18.31 0.55
CA ALA A 301 -13.79 17.96 1.65
C ALA A 301 -13.84 16.44 1.93
N GLN A 302 -13.70 15.60 0.88
CA GLN A 302 -13.57 14.15 1.05
C GLN A 302 -12.21 13.80 1.63
N LYS A 303 -11.11 14.35 1.09
CA LYS A 303 -9.75 14.12 1.61
C LYS A 303 -9.65 14.49 3.11
N ASP A 304 -10.29 15.59 3.51
CA ASP A 304 -10.34 16.05 4.91
C ASP A 304 -11.21 15.17 5.84
N ALA A 305 -12.17 14.43 5.27
CA ALA A 305 -13.10 13.58 6.00
C ALA A 305 -12.72 12.09 5.96
N LEU A 306 -11.61 11.72 5.30
CA LEU A 306 -11.18 10.32 5.20
C LEU A 306 -10.83 9.75 6.57
N VAL A 307 -11.36 8.56 6.83
CA VAL A 307 -11.01 7.73 7.99
C VAL A 307 -10.74 6.31 7.55
N TRP A 308 -9.85 5.62 8.27
CA TRP A 308 -9.51 4.23 8.01
C TRP A 308 -10.23 3.28 8.98
N LEU A 309 -10.47 2.05 8.52
CA LEU A 309 -10.85 0.87 9.31
C LEU A 309 -9.91 -0.30 8.97
N PRO A 310 -9.62 -1.17 9.94
CA PRO A 310 -8.79 -2.35 9.69
C PRO A 310 -9.50 -3.29 8.71
N ILE A 311 -8.73 -4.06 7.94
CA ILE A 311 -9.29 -5.16 7.15
C ILE A 311 -9.82 -6.21 8.12
N LYS A 312 -11.14 -6.40 8.14
CA LYS A 312 -11.81 -7.37 8.99
C LYS A 312 -11.62 -8.76 8.40
N ASN A 313 -11.48 -9.74 9.27
CA ASN A 313 -11.30 -11.15 8.90
C ASN A 313 -12.02 -12.01 9.94
N ASN A 314 -12.55 -13.17 9.56
CA ASN A 314 -13.14 -14.09 10.53
C ASN A 314 -12.07 -14.92 11.27
N LEU A 315 -11.04 -14.25 11.78
CA LEU A 315 -9.96 -14.90 12.51
C LEU A 315 -10.40 -15.22 13.93
N THR A 316 -9.98 -16.39 14.42
CA THR A 316 -10.08 -16.78 15.82
C THR A 316 -8.69 -17.02 16.40
N GLU A 317 -8.59 -17.12 17.72
CA GLU A 317 -7.31 -17.44 18.38
C GLU A 317 -6.74 -18.81 17.92
N ALA A 318 -7.59 -19.72 17.44
CA ALA A 318 -7.15 -21.02 16.93
C ALA A 318 -6.44 -20.94 15.56
N ASP A 319 -6.68 -19.87 14.81
CA ASP A 319 -6.09 -19.64 13.50
C ASP A 319 -4.70 -18.98 13.61
N ILE A 320 -4.26 -18.60 14.81
CA ILE A 320 -3.00 -17.89 15.04
C ILE A 320 -1.92 -18.87 15.50
N ALA A 321 -1.06 -19.28 14.57
CA ALA A 321 0.14 -20.07 14.89
C ALA A 321 1.29 -19.17 15.38
N ASN A 322 1.34 -17.91 14.95
CA ASN A 322 2.38 -16.97 15.30
C ASN A 322 2.15 -16.25 16.64
N GLN A 323 2.92 -16.64 17.66
CA GLN A 323 2.82 -16.04 19.01
C GLN A 323 3.27 -14.57 19.10
N ARG A 324 3.83 -13.98 18.02
CA ARG A 324 4.21 -12.56 18.01
C ARG A 324 3.02 -11.62 17.92
N PHE A 325 1.89 -12.11 17.41
CA PHE A 325 0.67 -11.35 17.24
C PHE A 325 -0.47 -11.99 18.05
N ASN A 326 -1.44 -11.17 18.44
CA ASN A 326 -2.67 -11.65 19.05
C ASN A 326 -3.86 -11.22 18.18
N LEU A 327 -5.02 -11.86 18.40
CA LEU A 327 -6.20 -11.60 17.60
C LEU A 327 -6.59 -10.12 17.59
N ALA A 328 -6.56 -9.47 18.75
CA ALA A 328 -6.89 -8.05 18.86
C ALA A 328 -5.99 -7.14 18.01
N GLY A 329 -4.69 -7.43 17.92
CA GLY A 329 -3.76 -6.68 17.09
C GLY A 329 -4.00 -6.91 15.60
N LEU A 330 -4.19 -8.17 15.20
CA LEU A 330 -4.45 -8.55 13.81
C LEU A 330 -5.78 -7.98 13.29
N MET A 331 -6.77 -7.82 14.16
CA MET A 331 -8.13 -7.41 13.80
C MET A 331 -8.39 -5.90 13.85
N ASN A 332 -7.54 -5.12 14.52
CA ASN A 332 -7.81 -3.71 14.83
C ASN A 332 -6.80 -2.70 14.29
N TYR A 333 -5.69 -3.16 13.70
CA TYR A 333 -4.68 -2.27 13.12
C TYR A 333 -4.71 -2.27 11.59
N PRO A 334 -4.45 -1.12 10.94
CA PRO A 334 -4.27 -1.08 9.49
C PRO A 334 -2.88 -1.60 9.12
N ILE A 335 -2.70 -1.91 7.84
CA ILE A 335 -1.44 -2.43 7.31
C ILE A 335 -0.60 -1.26 6.80
N LEU A 336 0.68 -1.22 7.11
CA LEU A 336 1.65 -0.30 6.49
C LEU A 336 2.56 -1.11 5.57
N ALA A 337 2.45 -0.90 4.26
CA ALA A 337 3.21 -1.66 3.27
C ALA A 337 3.88 -0.73 2.25
N ASN A 338 4.98 -1.22 1.66
CA ASN A 338 5.66 -0.52 0.57
C ASN A 338 4.75 -0.50 -0.64
N ARG A 339 4.60 0.67 -1.26
CA ARG A 339 3.68 0.83 -2.37
C ARG A 339 4.31 0.55 -3.73
N ALA A 340 5.60 0.84 -3.88
CA ALA A 340 6.34 0.57 -5.10
C ALA A 340 7.83 0.42 -4.81
N TRP A 341 8.55 -0.16 -5.75
CA TRP A 341 9.98 -0.40 -5.72
C TRP A 341 10.63 0.07 -7.01
N LEU A 342 11.86 0.59 -6.90
CA LEU A 342 12.67 1.09 -8.01
C LEU A 342 13.82 0.11 -8.25
N ALA A 343 13.85 -0.48 -9.44
CA ALA A 343 14.88 -1.44 -9.84
C ALA A 343 15.55 -1.02 -11.15
N ILE A 344 16.81 -1.42 -11.33
CA ILE A 344 17.59 -1.15 -12.55
C ILE A 344 17.82 -2.50 -13.25
N PRO A 345 17.42 -2.68 -14.52
CA PRO A 345 17.67 -3.91 -15.25
C PRO A 345 19.17 -4.26 -15.29
N ALA A 346 19.50 -5.54 -15.13
CA ALA A 346 20.89 -6.01 -15.13
C ALA A 346 21.63 -5.63 -16.42
N ASP A 347 20.94 -5.71 -17.56
CA ASP A 347 21.45 -5.40 -18.89
C ASP A 347 21.48 -3.90 -19.22
N ALA A 348 21.00 -3.03 -18.32
CA ALA A 348 21.10 -1.58 -18.53
C ALA A 348 22.57 -1.17 -18.67
N ASP A 349 22.88 -0.41 -19.72
CA ASP A 349 24.22 0.08 -19.97
C ASP A 349 24.64 1.15 -18.94
N GLU A 350 25.88 1.64 -19.03
CA GLU A 350 26.40 2.61 -18.07
C GLU A 350 25.64 3.94 -18.10
N GLU A 351 25.10 4.34 -19.24
CA GLU A 351 24.31 5.57 -19.38
C GLU A 351 22.92 5.40 -18.76
N SER A 352 22.23 4.31 -19.10
CA SER A 352 20.94 3.92 -18.52
C SER A 352 21.02 3.78 -16.99
N ALA A 353 22.02 3.05 -16.49
CA ALA A 353 22.22 2.85 -15.06
C ALA A 353 22.50 4.17 -14.32
N ARG A 354 23.27 5.08 -14.95
CA ARG A 354 23.53 6.42 -14.41
C ARG A 354 22.27 7.27 -14.40
N ALA A 355 21.43 7.15 -15.44
CA ALA A 355 20.18 7.89 -15.54
C ALA A 355 19.19 7.47 -14.45
N ALA A 356 19.01 6.17 -14.26
CA ALA A 356 18.17 5.61 -13.21
C ALA A 356 18.71 5.95 -11.81
N ALA A 357 20.02 5.82 -11.58
CA ALA A 357 20.64 6.19 -10.31
C ALA A 357 20.44 7.67 -9.98
N ALA A 358 20.52 8.58 -10.97
CA ALA A 358 20.27 10.00 -10.76
C ALA A 358 18.83 10.27 -10.29
N ALA A 359 17.84 9.59 -10.88
CA ALA A 359 16.44 9.70 -10.46
C ALA A 359 16.21 9.18 -9.04
N ILE A 360 16.69 7.97 -8.74
CA ILE A 360 16.60 7.35 -7.41
C ILE A 360 17.27 8.26 -6.36
N LEU A 361 18.49 8.72 -6.61
CA LEU A 361 19.23 9.56 -5.66
C LEU A 361 18.57 10.92 -5.47
N TRP A 362 17.96 11.50 -6.50
CA TRP A 362 17.21 12.74 -6.35
C TRP A 362 16.03 12.56 -5.39
N LEU A 363 15.27 11.47 -5.52
CA LEU A 363 14.17 11.11 -4.61
C LEU A 363 14.66 10.89 -3.18
N TYR A 364 15.76 10.16 -3.02
CA TYR A 364 16.27 9.71 -1.72
C TYR A 364 17.08 10.75 -0.95
N THR A 365 17.69 11.72 -1.64
CA THR A 365 18.71 12.59 -1.01
C THR A 365 18.42 14.08 -1.15
N SER A 366 17.56 14.49 -2.08
CA SER A 366 17.23 15.91 -2.26
C SER A 366 15.98 16.30 -1.47
N LYS A 367 15.94 17.56 -1.01
CA LYS A 367 14.75 18.11 -0.35
C LYS A 367 13.52 18.12 -1.27
N ALA A 368 13.73 18.39 -2.57
CA ALA A 368 12.65 18.41 -3.54
C ALA A 368 12.11 17.00 -3.81
N GLY A 369 12.99 16.00 -3.87
CA GLY A 369 12.61 14.59 -3.99
C GLY A 369 11.89 14.06 -2.76
N GLU A 370 12.37 14.37 -1.56
CA GLU A 370 11.66 14.02 -0.33
C GLU A 370 10.27 14.66 -0.28
N SER A 371 10.13 15.94 -0.66
CA SER A 371 8.83 16.61 -0.79
C SER A 371 7.94 15.99 -1.87
N ALA A 372 8.51 15.52 -2.98
CA ALA A 372 7.76 14.78 -4.00
C ALA A 372 7.17 13.46 -3.44
N LEU A 373 7.95 12.72 -2.64
CA LEU A 373 7.47 11.50 -2.00
C LEU A 373 6.39 11.78 -0.95
N ILE A 374 6.59 12.76 -0.07
CA ILE A 374 5.69 12.96 1.08
C ILE A 374 4.51 13.88 0.79
N ASP A 375 4.70 14.98 0.05
CA ASP A 375 3.66 16.02 -0.11
C ASP A 375 2.85 15.85 -1.40
N THR A 376 3.41 15.16 -2.41
CA THR A 376 2.69 14.89 -3.67
C THR A 376 2.03 13.53 -3.67
N LEU A 377 2.70 12.51 -3.13
CA LEU A 377 2.20 11.13 -3.13
C LEU A 377 1.64 10.70 -1.77
N ASP A 378 1.68 11.56 -0.74
CA ASP A 378 1.24 11.26 0.61
C ASP A 378 1.85 9.95 1.17
N LEU A 379 3.11 9.65 0.80
CA LEU A 379 3.82 8.46 1.29
C LEU A 379 4.51 8.74 2.62
N ILE A 380 4.70 7.68 3.41
CA ILE A 380 5.74 7.60 4.43
C ILE A 380 7.02 7.14 3.73
N THR A 381 8.09 7.94 3.79
CA THR A 381 9.36 7.54 3.18
C THR A 381 9.91 6.28 3.85
N PRO A 382 10.80 5.53 3.17
CA PRO A 382 11.45 4.37 3.78
C PRO A 382 12.20 4.65 5.08
N TRP A 383 12.62 5.91 5.31
CA TRP A 383 13.27 6.37 6.53
C TRP A 383 12.30 6.97 7.56
N GLY A 384 10.99 6.77 7.40
CA GLY A 384 9.96 7.09 8.39
C GLY A 384 9.50 8.55 8.43
N THR A 385 9.76 9.34 7.38
CA THR A 385 9.25 10.71 7.27
C THR A 385 7.91 10.71 6.54
N GLY A 386 6.88 11.34 7.09
CA GLY A 386 5.59 11.56 6.43
C GLY A 386 5.21 13.04 6.35
N SER A 387 4.20 13.36 5.53
CA SER A 387 3.64 14.71 5.46
C SER A 387 2.55 14.93 6.52
N ASN A 388 2.33 16.20 6.84
CA ASN A 388 1.21 16.69 7.64
C ASN A 388 0.48 17.85 6.96
N GLN A 389 0.68 18.02 5.64
CA GLN A 389 0.08 19.13 4.89
C GLN A 389 -1.43 19.00 4.70
N ASN A 390 -1.95 17.76 4.72
CA ASN A 390 -3.37 17.47 4.67
C ASN A 390 -3.78 16.51 5.80
N ALA A 391 -5.08 16.44 6.07
CA ALA A 391 -5.61 15.64 7.18
C ALA A 391 -5.34 14.14 7.03
N ALA A 392 -5.41 13.62 5.81
CA ALA A 392 -5.20 12.20 5.53
C ALA A 392 -3.74 11.78 5.75
N ALA A 393 -2.77 12.56 5.23
CA ALA A 393 -1.35 12.35 5.47
C ALA A 393 -0.99 12.47 6.96
N ALA A 394 -1.54 13.48 7.64
CA ALA A 394 -1.33 13.65 9.08
C ALA A 394 -1.89 12.47 9.90
N MET A 395 -3.08 11.97 9.54
CA MET A 395 -3.67 10.78 10.15
C MET A 395 -2.81 9.54 9.90
N GLN A 396 -2.32 9.33 8.67
CA GLN A 396 -1.42 8.23 8.36
C GLN A 396 -0.15 8.28 9.23
N ALA A 397 0.52 9.43 9.29
CA ALA A 397 1.73 9.60 10.10
C ALA A 397 1.47 9.36 11.60
N ALA A 398 0.33 9.82 12.12
CA ALA A 398 -0.08 9.55 13.49
C ALA A 398 -0.31 8.05 13.74
N GLN A 399 -0.93 7.36 12.78
CA GLN A 399 -1.26 5.94 12.90
C GLN A 399 -0.01 5.05 12.97
N VAL A 400 1.04 5.37 12.22
CA VAL A 400 2.33 4.67 12.28
C VAL A 400 2.89 4.64 13.72
N THR A 401 2.61 5.67 14.52
CA THR A 401 3.03 5.73 15.93
C THR A 401 2.03 5.05 16.88
N ALA A 402 0.74 5.00 16.51
CA ALA A 402 -0.33 4.42 17.33
C ALA A 402 -0.36 2.88 17.27
N GLY A 403 0.05 2.30 16.15
CA GLY A 403 0.12 0.86 15.93
C GLY A 403 -0.29 0.48 14.51
N ILE A 404 0.48 -0.40 13.89
CA ILE A 404 0.28 -0.88 12.51
C ILE A 404 0.63 -2.37 12.42
N LEU A 405 0.08 -3.03 11.40
CA LEU A 405 0.60 -4.32 10.93
C LEU A 405 1.68 -4.05 9.89
N PRO A 406 2.86 -4.68 9.99
CA PRO A 406 3.87 -4.59 8.94
C PRO A 406 3.38 -5.37 7.71
N GLY A 407 3.44 -4.74 6.53
CA GLY A 407 3.12 -5.41 5.27
C GLY A 407 3.90 -6.71 5.08
N ALA A 408 3.27 -7.70 4.44
CA ALA A 408 3.92 -8.96 4.14
C ALA A 408 5.18 -8.79 3.28
N ALA A 409 6.24 -9.52 3.64
CA ALA A 409 7.48 -9.57 2.87
C ALA A 409 7.32 -10.61 1.74
N LEU A 410 6.74 -10.18 0.63
CA LEU A 410 6.50 -11.01 -0.56
C LEU A 410 7.37 -10.50 -1.70
N ASP A 411 8.00 -11.41 -2.44
CA ASP A 411 8.69 -11.06 -3.68
C ASP A 411 7.71 -10.83 -4.84
N GLN A 412 8.23 -10.33 -5.97
CA GLN A 412 7.44 -10.04 -7.16
C GLN A 412 6.73 -11.28 -7.74
N THR A 413 7.36 -12.45 -7.71
CA THR A 413 6.76 -13.69 -8.23
C THR A 413 5.60 -14.14 -7.34
N GLN A 414 5.80 -14.12 -6.03
CA GLN A 414 4.75 -14.42 -5.05
C GLN A 414 3.60 -13.41 -5.19
N ALA A 415 3.91 -12.11 -5.25
CA ALA A 415 2.92 -11.05 -5.43
C ALA A 415 2.08 -11.26 -6.70
N ALA A 416 2.71 -11.51 -7.84
CA ALA A 416 2.01 -11.76 -9.10
C ALA A 416 1.16 -13.05 -9.06
N ALA A 417 1.67 -14.11 -8.44
CA ALA A 417 0.94 -15.36 -8.29
C ALA A 417 -0.27 -15.21 -7.36
N LEU A 418 -0.16 -14.44 -6.28
CA LEU A 418 -1.28 -14.11 -5.38
C LEU A 418 -2.33 -13.25 -6.08
N GLN A 419 -1.92 -12.25 -6.85
CA GLN A 419 -2.83 -11.46 -7.69
C GLN A 419 -3.61 -12.37 -8.65
N GLN A 420 -2.93 -13.32 -9.29
CA GLN A 420 -3.57 -14.27 -10.19
C GLN A 420 -4.49 -15.24 -9.45
N ALA A 421 -4.13 -15.69 -8.25
CA ALA A 421 -4.99 -16.52 -7.41
C ALA A 421 -6.29 -15.77 -7.06
N GLN A 422 -6.19 -14.50 -6.65
CA GLN A 422 -7.35 -13.66 -6.36
C GLN A 422 -8.22 -13.45 -7.60
N ARG A 423 -7.64 -13.26 -8.79
CA ARG A 423 -8.42 -13.25 -10.05
C ARG A 423 -9.19 -14.56 -10.25
N GLY A 424 -8.60 -15.70 -9.90
CA GLY A 424 -9.25 -17.02 -9.99
C GLY A 424 -10.50 -17.20 -9.12
N LEU A 425 -10.76 -16.32 -8.14
CA LEU A 425 -12.04 -16.30 -7.40
C LEU A 425 -13.20 -15.79 -8.24
N TYR A 426 -12.92 -14.92 -9.21
CA TYR A 426 -13.93 -14.21 -9.99
C TYR A 426 -14.08 -14.74 -11.41
N TYR A 427 -13.01 -15.28 -11.97
CA TYR A 427 -13.00 -15.81 -13.33
C TYR A 427 -12.83 -17.33 -13.37
N GLU A 428 -13.31 -17.90 -14.46
CA GLU A 428 -12.98 -19.26 -14.89
C GLU A 428 -11.49 -19.37 -15.25
N ALA A 429 -11.04 -20.61 -15.49
CA ALA A 429 -9.64 -20.90 -15.82
C ALA A 429 -9.13 -20.22 -17.10
N ASP A 430 -10.03 -19.75 -17.98
CA ASP A 430 -9.67 -18.97 -19.17
C ASP A 430 -9.27 -17.52 -18.85
N GLY A 431 -9.50 -17.06 -17.61
CA GLY A 431 -9.17 -15.72 -17.13
C GLY A 431 -9.98 -14.60 -17.77
N ILE A 432 -11.06 -14.93 -18.48
CA ILE A 432 -11.93 -14.01 -19.22
C ILE A 432 -13.38 -14.18 -18.78
N THR A 433 -13.86 -15.42 -18.68
CA THR A 433 -15.26 -15.71 -18.36
C THR A 433 -15.49 -15.50 -16.86
N LEU A 434 -16.44 -14.64 -16.50
CA LEU A 434 -16.91 -14.50 -15.12
C LEU A 434 -17.55 -15.81 -14.65
N ARG A 435 -17.30 -16.20 -13.41
CA ARG A 435 -17.98 -17.36 -12.82
C ARG A 435 -19.47 -17.07 -12.61
N ASP A 436 -20.33 -17.93 -13.14
CA ASP A 436 -21.79 -17.88 -12.91
C ASP A 436 -22.13 -18.51 -11.55
N GLY A 437 -22.19 -17.69 -10.50
CA GLY A 437 -22.60 -18.11 -9.16
C GLY A 437 -21.50 -17.99 -8.10
N LEU A 438 -21.95 -17.81 -6.85
CA LEU A 438 -21.14 -17.59 -5.65
C LEU A 438 -19.98 -18.57 -5.52
N TRP A 439 -18.90 -18.11 -4.87
CA TRP A 439 -17.81 -18.95 -4.38
C TRP A 439 -18.33 -20.20 -3.70
N ASP A 440 -18.34 -21.29 -4.45
CA ASP A 440 -18.63 -22.61 -3.93
C ASP A 440 -17.39 -23.14 -3.20
N GLU A 441 -17.57 -24.24 -2.48
CA GLU A 441 -16.48 -24.84 -1.70
C GLU A 441 -15.30 -25.23 -2.59
N ASP A 442 -15.56 -25.59 -3.85
CA ASP A 442 -14.54 -25.96 -4.83
C ASP A 442 -13.72 -24.74 -5.29
N ALA A 443 -14.36 -23.60 -5.55
CA ALA A 443 -13.69 -22.33 -5.87
C ALA A 443 -12.80 -21.85 -4.71
N ALA A 444 -13.32 -21.90 -3.49
CA ALA A 444 -12.58 -21.52 -2.29
C ALA A 444 -11.38 -22.46 -2.06
N ALA A 445 -11.55 -23.77 -2.24
CA ALA A 445 -10.45 -24.74 -2.15
C ALA A 445 -9.38 -24.54 -3.23
N ALA A 446 -9.79 -24.26 -4.47
CA ALA A 446 -8.88 -23.96 -5.56
C ALA A 446 -8.08 -22.68 -5.31
N TRP A 447 -8.74 -21.62 -4.83
CA TRP A 447 -8.08 -20.38 -4.44
C TRP A 447 -7.07 -20.60 -3.31
N ARG A 448 -7.45 -21.29 -2.23
CA ARG A 448 -6.53 -21.62 -1.13
C ARG A 448 -5.30 -22.38 -1.63
N SER A 449 -5.52 -23.38 -2.48
CA SER A 449 -4.42 -24.18 -3.06
C SER A 449 -3.49 -23.32 -3.91
N ALA A 450 -4.03 -22.40 -4.72
CA ALA A 450 -3.25 -21.47 -5.52
C ALA A 450 -2.46 -20.49 -4.65
N VAL A 451 -3.05 -19.97 -3.57
CA VAL A 451 -2.37 -19.09 -2.61
C VAL A 451 -1.25 -19.82 -1.89
N MET A 452 -1.49 -21.04 -1.37
CA MET A 452 -0.46 -21.84 -0.72
C MET A 452 0.70 -22.18 -1.67
N ALA A 453 0.40 -22.50 -2.94
CA ALA A 453 1.43 -22.73 -3.95
C ALA A 453 2.23 -21.45 -4.25
N ALA A 454 1.57 -20.30 -4.37
CA ALA A 454 2.23 -19.00 -4.57
C ALA A 454 3.18 -18.66 -3.42
N LEU A 455 2.82 -19.03 -2.20
CA LEU A 455 3.62 -18.82 -0.99
C LEU A 455 4.73 -19.87 -0.79
N GLY A 456 4.75 -20.93 -1.60
CA GLY A 456 5.69 -22.04 -1.43
C GLY A 456 5.45 -22.84 -0.15
N ALA A 457 4.19 -22.94 0.30
CA ALA A 457 3.85 -23.57 1.57
C ALA A 457 4.28 -25.05 1.59
N GLU A 458 4.93 -25.46 2.68
CA GLU A 458 5.31 -26.86 2.88
C GLU A 458 4.04 -27.69 3.10
N SER A 459 3.80 -28.67 2.23
CA SER A 459 2.79 -29.70 2.48
C SER A 459 3.24 -30.52 3.69
N ALA A 460 2.31 -30.90 4.56
CA ALA A 460 2.58 -31.95 5.53
C ALA A 460 2.91 -33.23 4.76
N GLU A 461 4.20 -33.52 4.53
CA GLU A 461 4.60 -34.83 4.04
C GLU A 461 4.00 -35.86 5.01
N ALA A 462 3.17 -36.76 4.48
CA ALA A 462 2.80 -37.95 5.20
C ALA A 462 4.12 -38.65 5.57
N ASP A 463 4.44 -38.68 6.85
CA ASP A 463 5.45 -39.57 7.43
C ASP A 463 5.04 -41.02 7.06
N ASP A 464 5.41 -41.47 5.87
CA ASP A 464 5.37 -42.87 5.46
C ASP A 464 6.55 -43.56 6.17
N ASN A 465 6.32 -43.94 7.43
CA ASN A 465 7.21 -44.78 8.23
C ASN A 465 6.58 -46.14 8.55
#